data_AF-A0A7S2LW48-F1
#
_entry.id   AF-A0A7S2LW48-F1
#
_cell.length_a   1.000
_cell.length_b   1.000
_cell.length_c   1.000
_cell.angle_alpha   90.00
_cell.angle_beta   90.00
_cell.angle_gamma   90.00
#
_symmetry.space_group_name_H-M   'P 1'
#
loop_
_entity.id
_entity.type
_entity.pdbx_description
1 polymer ?
#
loop_
_entity_poly.entity_id
_entity_poly.type
_entity_poly.pdbx_seq_one_letter_code
_entity_poly.pdbx_strand_id
1 'polypeptide(L)'
;MTDMIKERVPFVTPVVTGPVVEKWLAEIEVAMVNGLYDSTKRSLLAYPEDGTNRTDWLLEGPFASQSQLLIDQIHWTNLAEEALNKIYAGQNENAMVENIEFHQAQLKNSVSIVRMQLTKLQRVLMGALIVLDVHGITVLENLVEAKVRSVNEFDWSKQLRYYWIAEDGDPAPTSLGNDVSDDCICRQTIAGFKYSYEYLGNTPRLVVTPLTDKCYMTLTGAMHLYYGGAPAGPAGTGKTETTKDLGKALAVPVIVFNCSDGLDYKIMGRFFSGLAQAGAWACFDEFNRIDAEVLSVVAQQILCIQNAIKERKTRFEFEGTTLPILWTCNCFITMNPGYAGRAELPDNLKALFRTVAMMVPDYAMIAEIKLYAFGYEDSRSLAQKIVTTYTLCSEQLSSQKHYDYGMRAVFAVLVRAGSLKRQQPQQNESILMLQSVNDVNLAKFLDFDVPLYDGITKDLFPG
;
A
#
# COMPACT_ATOMS: atom_id res chain seq x y z
N MET A 1 -6.47 -13.08 -18.09
CA MET A 1 -5.08 -12.84 -17.64
C MET A 1 -4.67 -13.80 -16.53
N THR A 2 -3.37 -14.08 -16.42
CA THR A 2 -2.79 -14.91 -15.35
C THR A 2 -1.52 -14.27 -14.83
N ASP A 3 -1.39 -14.11 -13.51
CA ASP A 3 -0.22 -13.48 -12.89
C ASP A 3 0.94 -14.44 -12.60
N MET A 4 2.03 -13.91 -12.04
CA MET A 4 3.24 -14.66 -11.70
C MET A 4 3.05 -15.72 -10.59
N ILE A 5 2.02 -15.59 -9.76
CA ILE A 5 1.66 -16.59 -8.76
C ILE A 5 0.49 -17.48 -9.18
N LYS A 6 0.14 -17.42 -10.48
CA LYS A 6 -0.88 -18.21 -11.17
C LYS A 6 -2.32 -17.89 -10.74
N GLU A 7 -2.57 -16.70 -10.21
CA GLU A 7 -3.94 -16.19 -10.12
C GLU A 7 -4.49 -16.01 -11.53
N ARG A 8 -5.75 -16.40 -11.77
CA ARG A 8 -6.39 -16.26 -13.07
C ARG A 8 -7.62 -15.37 -12.95
N VAL A 9 -7.63 -14.30 -13.73
CA VAL A 9 -8.81 -13.44 -13.91
C VAL A 9 -9.28 -13.58 -15.36
N PRO A 10 -10.47 -14.13 -15.61
CA PRO A 10 -10.99 -14.27 -16.98
C PRO A 10 -11.29 -12.91 -17.60
N PHE A 11 -11.13 -12.80 -18.91
CA PHE A 11 -11.68 -11.66 -19.64
C PHE A 11 -13.17 -11.91 -19.89
N VAL A 12 -13.99 -10.86 -19.76
CA VAL A 12 -15.43 -10.93 -20.08
C VAL A 12 -15.62 -11.30 -21.54
N THR A 13 -14.84 -10.66 -22.42
CA THR A 13 -14.80 -10.93 -23.85
C THR A 13 -13.39 -11.37 -24.23
N PRO A 14 -13.21 -12.49 -24.96
CA PRO A 14 -11.90 -12.90 -25.45
C PRO A 14 -11.29 -11.85 -26.39
N VAL A 15 -9.99 -11.57 -26.23
CA VAL A 15 -9.24 -10.71 -27.14
C VAL A 15 -8.62 -11.58 -28.24
N VAL A 16 -8.85 -11.21 -29.49
CA VAL A 16 -8.30 -11.92 -30.66
C VAL A 16 -6.98 -11.28 -31.06
N THR A 17 -5.90 -12.06 -31.06
CA THR A 17 -4.59 -11.56 -31.47
C THR A 17 -4.46 -11.52 -32.99
N GLY A 18 -3.60 -10.62 -33.49
CA GLY A 18 -3.39 -10.42 -34.91
C GLY A 18 -2.02 -9.79 -35.21
N PRO A 19 -1.76 -9.43 -36.48
CA PRO A 19 -0.46 -8.93 -36.90
C PRO A 19 -0.13 -7.53 -36.35
N VAL A 20 -1.14 -6.71 -36.05
CA VAL A 20 -0.97 -5.34 -35.53
C VAL A 20 -0.94 -5.39 -34.00
N VAL A 21 0.26 -5.40 -33.45
CA VAL A 21 0.52 -5.64 -32.01
C VAL A 21 -0.11 -4.58 -31.13
N GLU A 22 0.02 -3.32 -31.51
CA GLU A 22 -0.47 -2.16 -30.76
C GLU A 22 -1.99 -2.20 -30.57
N LYS A 23 -2.71 -2.72 -31.57
CA LYS A 23 -4.17 -2.82 -31.52
C LYS A 23 -4.63 -3.84 -30.48
N TRP A 24 -4.15 -5.08 -30.57
CA TRP A 24 -4.61 -6.12 -29.64
C TRP A 24 -4.03 -5.95 -28.23
N LEU A 25 -2.89 -5.26 -28.06
CA LEU A 25 -2.40 -4.88 -26.73
C LEU A 25 -3.32 -3.86 -26.05
N ALA A 26 -3.79 -2.84 -26.76
CA ALA A 26 -4.77 -1.89 -26.22
C ALA A 26 -6.10 -2.59 -25.89
N GLU A 27 -6.53 -3.56 -26.70
CA GLU A 27 -7.71 -4.38 -26.40
C GLU A 27 -7.51 -5.26 -25.15
N ILE A 28 -6.28 -5.76 -24.90
CA ILE A 28 -5.95 -6.48 -23.65
C ILE A 28 -6.07 -5.58 -22.43
N GLU A 29 -5.60 -4.33 -22.50
CA GLU A 29 -5.70 -3.37 -21.40
C GLU A 29 -7.17 -3.14 -21.01
N VAL A 30 -8.03 -2.88 -22.00
CA VAL A 30 -9.48 -2.73 -21.79
C VAL A 30 -10.09 -4.02 -21.23
N ALA A 31 -9.72 -5.18 -21.77
CA ALA A 31 -10.23 -6.47 -21.30
C ALA A 31 -9.78 -6.82 -19.88
N MET A 32 -8.58 -6.39 -19.47
CA MET A 32 -8.06 -6.53 -18.11
C MET A 32 -8.93 -5.73 -17.13
N VAL A 33 -9.13 -4.44 -17.40
CA VAL A 33 -9.92 -3.53 -16.56
C VAL A 33 -11.35 -4.05 -16.44
N ASN A 34 -11.98 -4.41 -17.57
CA ASN A 34 -13.34 -4.95 -17.59
C ASN A 34 -13.46 -6.29 -16.85
N GLY A 35 -12.46 -7.18 -17.00
CA GLY A 35 -12.43 -8.46 -16.29
C GLY A 35 -12.34 -8.28 -14.77
N LEU A 36 -11.55 -7.31 -14.32
CA LEU A 36 -11.43 -7.02 -12.90
C LEU A 36 -12.66 -6.31 -12.34
N TYR A 37 -13.24 -5.37 -13.09
CA TYR A 37 -14.52 -4.75 -12.75
C TYR A 37 -15.64 -5.79 -12.59
N ASP A 38 -15.80 -6.70 -13.56
CA ASP A 38 -16.77 -7.79 -13.51
C ASP A 38 -16.52 -8.73 -12.30
N SER A 39 -15.27 -9.13 -12.08
CA SER A 39 -14.87 -9.91 -10.89
C SER A 39 -15.26 -9.21 -9.60
N THR A 40 -15.04 -7.89 -9.51
CA THR A 40 -15.39 -7.08 -8.34
C THR A 40 -16.90 -7.00 -8.15
N LYS A 41 -17.67 -6.71 -9.20
CA LYS A 41 -19.13 -6.63 -9.11
C LYS A 41 -19.74 -7.97 -8.70
N ARG A 42 -19.27 -9.09 -9.26
CA ARG A 42 -19.69 -10.44 -8.83
C ARG A 42 -19.28 -10.74 -7.40
N SER A 43 -18.09 -10.31 -6.97
CA SER A 43 -17.61 -10.50 -5.60
C SER A 43 -18.41 -9.69 -4.59
N LEU A 44 -18.88 -8.49 -4.96
CA LEU A 44 -19.75 -7.64 -4.14
C LEU A 44 -21.09 -8.33 -3.89
N LEU A 45 -21.73 -8.82 -4.96
CA LEU A 45 -23.02 -9.52 -4.88
C LEU A 45 -22.94 -10.86 -4.14
N ALA A 46 -21.75 -11.48 -4.10
CA ALA A 46 -21.52 -12.75 -3.43
C ALA A 46 -20.96 -12.61 -2.00
N TYR A 47 -20.80 -11.38 -1.49
CA TYR A 47 -20.33 -11.19 -0.12
C TYR A 47 -21.37 -11.77 0.87
N PRO A 48 -20.95 -12.52 1.91
CA PRO A 48 -21.89 -13.13 2.85
C PRO A 48 -22.75 -12.09 3.57
N GLU A 49 -24.07 -12.31 3.65
CA GLU A 49 -25.01 -11.41 4.31
C GLU A 49 -24.68 -11.18 5.79
N ASP A 50 -24.23 -12.22 6.50
CA ASP A 50 -23.85 -12.13 7.92
C ASP A 50 -22.48 -11.49 8.13
N GLY A 51 -21.69 -11.33 7.06
CA GLY A 51 -20.30 -10.88 7.05
C GLY A 51 -19.31 -11.67 7.92
N THR A 52 -19.74 -12.60 8.78
CA THR A 52 -18.87 -13.25 9.76
C THR A 52 -18.20 -14.51 9.21
N ASN A 53 -18.89 -15.27 8.36
CA ASN A 53 -18.32 -16.46 7.74
C ASN A 53 -17.90 -16.20 6.28
N ARG A 54 -16.70 -15.65 6.12
CA ARG A 54 -16.13 -15.30 4.82
C ARG A 54 -15.27 -16.41 4.21
N THR A 55 -15.13 -17.56 4.86
CA THR A 55 -14.16 -18.59 4.47
C THR A 55 -14.38 -19.08 3.03
N ASP A 56 -15.61 -19.43 2.67
CA ASP A 56 -15.92 -19.92 1.31
C ASP A 56 -15.73 -18.80 0.28
N TRP A 57 -16.17 -17.58 0.61
CA TRP A 57 -15.99 -16.41 -0.25
C TRP A 57 -14.50 -16.08 -0.49
N LEU A 58 -13.64 -16.24 0.53
CA LEU A 58 -12.20 -15.98 0.47
C LEU A 58 -11.42 -17.09 -0.26
N LEU A 59 -11.72 -18.36 0.04
CA LEU A 59 -10.89 -19.50 -0.36
C LEU A 59 -11.37 -20.20 -1.62
N GLU A 60 -12.68 -20.29 -1.82
CA GLU A 60 -13.32 -21.05 -2.89
C GLU A 60 -14.03 -20.15 -3.92
N GLY A 61 -14.21 -18.86 -3.60
CA GLY A 61 -14.82 -17.87 -4.49
C GLY A 61 -14.03 -17.68 -5.79
N PRO A 62 -14.69 -17.61 -6.97
CA PRO A 62 -14.03 -17.42 -8.27
C PRO A 62 -13.70 -15.94 -8.53
N PHE A 63 -13.15 -15.26 -7.54
CA PHE A 63 -12.89 -13.82 -7.55
C PHE A 63 -11.38 -13.56 -7.53
N ALA A 64 -10.97 -12.46 -8.14
CA ALA A 64 -9.61 -11.98 -7.99
C ALA A 64 -9.37 -11.54 -6.53
N SER A 65 -8.20 -11.84 -5.98
CA SER A 65 -7.81 -11.40 -4.63
C SER A 65 -7.93 -9.89 -4.47
N GLN A 66 -7.56 -9.13 -5.51
CA GLN A 66 -7.70 -7.68 -5.53
C GLN A 66 -9.17 -7.23 -5.41
N SER A 67 -10.10 -7.94 -6.06
CA SER A 67 -11.55 -7.69 -5.92
C SER A 67 -12.01 -7.96 -4.49
N GLN A 68 -11.65 -9.11 -3.91
CA GLN A 68 -12.05 -9.46 -2.54
C GLN A 68 -11.54 -8.44 -1.52
N LEU A 69 -10.27 -8.02 -1.62
CA LEU A 69 -9.72 -7.00 -0.73
C LEU A 69 -10.45 -5.65 -0.86
N LEU A 70 -10.88 -5.26 -2.06
CA LEU A 70 -11.67 -4.05 -2.24
C LEU A 70 -13.07 -4.17 -1.60
N ILE A 71 -13.76 -5.29 -1.84
CA ILE A 71 -15.10 -5.52 -1.30
C ILE A 71 -15.07 -5.52 0.23
N ASP A 72 -14.07 -6.15 0.83
CA ASP A 72 -13.84 -6.09 2.27
C ASP A 72 -13.75 -4.65 2.80
N GLN A 73 -12.97 -3.79 2.13
CA GLN A 73 -12.82 -2.39 2.51
C GLN A 73 -14.09 -1.55 2.32
N ILE A 74 -14.93 -1.89 1.33
CA ILE A 74 -16.26 -1.29 1.16
C ILE A 74 -17.15 -1.65 2.35
N HIS A 75 -17.19 -2.93 2.76
CA HIS A 75 -17.98 -3.35 3.91
C HIS A 75 -17.49 -2.74 5.22
N TRP A 76 -16.18 -2.69 5.44
CA TRP A 76 -15.61 -1.98 6.59
C TRP A 76 -16.03 -0.49 6.62
N THR A 77 -15.98 0.20 5.47
CA THR A 77 -16.41 1.59 5.35
C THR A 77 -17.89 1.74 5.72
N ASN A 78 -18.76 0.89 5.15
CA ASN A 78 -20.20 0.96 5.36
C ASN A 78 -20.58 0.68 6.83
N LEU A 79 -20.01 -0.36 7.45
CA LEU A 79 -20.30 -0.71 8.84
C LEU A 79 -19.84 0.38 9.82
N ALA A 80 -18.70 1.02 9.56
CA ALA A 80 -18.21 2.15 10.34
C ALA A 80 -19.14 3.37 10.24
N GLU A 81 -19.60 3.71 9.02
CA GLU A 81 -20.54 4.82 8.83
C GLU A 81 -21.93 4.52 9.41
N GLU A 82 -22.42 3.29 9.30
CA GLU A 82 -23.65 2.86 9.96
C GLU A 82 -23.57 3.01 11.48
N ALA A 83 -22.45 2.61 12.10
CA ALA A 83 -22.21 2.80 13.52
C ALA A 83 -22.20 4.29 13.90
N LEU A 84 -21.48 5.13 13.15
CA LEU A 84 -21.47 6.58 13.37
C LEU A 84 -22.85 7.22 13.20
N ASN A 85 -23.63 6.78 12.21
CA ASN A 85 -24.99 7.30 11.99
C ASN A 85 -25.96 6.90 13.11
N LYS A 86 -25.85 5.67 13.65
CA LYS A 86 -26.61 5.24 14.84
C LYS A 86 -26.25 6.06 16.08
N ILE A 87 -24.97 6.38 16.27
CA ILE A 87 -24.50 7.25 17.37
C ILE A 87 -25.01 8.68 17.18
N TYR A 88 -24.90 9.23 15.97
CA TYR A 88 -25.35 10.58 15.62
C TYR A 88 -26.84 10.76 15.85
N ALA A 89 -27.65 9.76 15.45
CA ALA A 89 -29.09 9.75 15.64
C ALA A 89 -29.54 9.45 17.08
N GLY A 90 -28.60 9.17 18.00
CA GLY A 90 -28.90 8.79 19.38
C GLY A 90 -29.59 7.43 19.52
N GLN A 91 -29.49 6.56 18.52
CA GLN A 91 -30.15 5.24 18.50
C GLN A 91 -29.36 4.19 19.26
N ASN A 92 -28.02 4.19 19.15
CA ASN A 92 -27.14 3.29 19.89
C ASN A 92 -25.75 3.92 20.09
N GLU A 93 -25.42 4.28 21.34
CA GLU A 93 -24.10 4.83 21.71
C GLU A 93 -22.98 3.79 21.64
N ASN A 94 -23.32 2.50 21.75
CA ASN A 94 -22.35 1.40 21.72
C ASN A 94 -22.11 0.85 20.31
N ALA A 95 -22.75 1.42 19.28
CA ALA A 95 -22.70 0.88 17.93
C ALA A 95 -21.28 0.71 17.37
N MET A 96 -20.36 1.62 17.73
CA MET A 96 -18.95 1.51 17.31
C MET A 96 -18.21 0.39 18.07
N VAL A 97 -18.52 0.17 19.34
CA VAL A 97 -17.93 -0.92 20.14
C VAL A 97 -18.40 -2.27 19.59
N GLU A 98 -19.70 -2.41 19.30
CA GLU A 98 -20.26 -3.60 18.65
C GLU A 98 -19.61 -3.87 17.28
N ASN A 99 -19.33 -2.80 16.51
CA ASN A 99 -18.63 -2.91 15.22
C ASN A 99 -17.18 -3.38 15.39
N ILE A 100 -16.47 -2.90 16.41
CA ILE A 100 -15.12 -3.38 16.75
C ILE A 100 -15.15 -4.87 17.10
N GLU A 101 -16.08 -5.29 17.96
CA GLU A 101 -16.24 -6.70 18.34
C GLU A 101 -16.52 -7.60 17.14
N PHE A 102 -17.35 -7.13 16.19
CA PHE A 102 -17.62 -7.83 14.94
C PHE A 102 -16.35 -8.02 14.10
N HIS A 103 -15.57 -6.97 13.87
CA HIS A 103 -14.32 -7.07 13.10
C HIS A 103 -13.24 -7.88 13.83
N GLN A 104 -13.18 -7.83 15.17
CA GLN A 104 -12.30 -8.69 15.96
C GLN A 104 -12.66 -10.18 15.80
N ALA A 105 -13.96 -10.51 15.73
CA ALA A 105 -14.42 -11.86 15.45
C ALA A 105 -14.03 -12.31 14.03
N GLN A 106 -14.18 -11.45 13.02
CA GLN A 106 -13.71 -11.72 11.66
C GLN A 106 -12.19 -11.95 11.62
N LEU A 107 -11.41 -11.09 12.27
CA LEU A 107 -9.95 -11.19 12.31
C LEU A 107 -9.50 -12.51 12.95
N LYS A 108 -10.12 -12.91 14.07
CA LYS A 108 -9.84 -14.19 14.72
C LYS A 108 -10.12 -15.38 13.79
N ASN A 109 -11.19 -15.32 13.00
CA ASN A 109 -11.47 -16.33 11.98
C ASN A 109 -10.38 -16.33 10.89
N SER A 110 -10.03 -15.16 10.32
CA SER A 110 -8.96 -15.01 9.33
C SER A 110 -7.61 -15.60 9.80
N VAL A 111 -7.27 -15.41 11.07
CA VAL A 111 -6.05 -15.97 11.67
C VAL A 111 -6.14 -17.48 11.85
N SER A 112 -7.32 -18.01 12.19
CA SER A 112 -7.51 -19.47 12.21
C SER A 112 -7.30 -20.09 10.83
N ILE A 113 -7.77 -19.42 9.77
CA ILE A 113 -7.60 -19.82 8.37
C ILE A 113 -6.13 -19.81 7.95
N VAL A 114 -5.35 -18.77 8.31
CA VAL A 114 -3.93 -18.68 7.88
C VAL A 114 -3.05 -19.81 8.43
N ARG A 115 -3.46 -20.39 9.56
CA ARG A 115 -2.82 -21.55 10.21
C ARG A 115 -3.17 -22.89 9.55
N MET A 116 -4.19 -22.91 8.69
CA MET A 116 -4.53 -24.08 7.89
C MET A 116 -3.54 -24.26 6.71
N GLN A 117 -3.69 -25.38 6.01
CA GLN A 117 -2.97 -25.63 4.77
C GLN A 117 -3.59 -24.83 3.62
N LEU A 118 -3.03 -23.65 3.37
CA LEU A 118 -3.41 -22.77 2.27
C LEU A 118 -2.49 -22.93 1.08
N THR A 119 -3.06 -22.79 -0.12
CA THR A 119 -2.29 -22.57 -1.34
C THR A 119 -1.47 -21.27 -1.26
N LYS A 120 -0.47 -21.12 -2.14
CA LYS A 120 0.32 -19.87 -2.20
C LYS A 120 -0.57 -18.64 -2.43
N LEU A 121 -1.58 -18.76 -3.30
CA LEU A 121 -2.50 -17.67 -3.63
C LEU A 121 -3.35 -17.27 -2.41
N GLN A 122 -4.05 -18.24 -1.82
CA GLN A 122 -4.87 -18.02 -0.62
C GLN A 122 -4.03 -17.41 0.51
N ARG A 123 -2.78 -17.85 0.68
CA ARG A 123 -1.90 -17.31 1.73
C ARG A 123 -1.53 -15.84 1.52
N VAL A 124 -1.28 -15.41 0.28
CA VAL A 124 -1.00 -13.99 0.01
C VAL A 124 -2.25 -13.15 0.22
N LEU A 125 -3.43 -13.63 -0.21
CA LEU A 125 -4.71 -12.98 0.04
C LEU A 125 -4.97 -12.82 1.54
N MET A 126 -4.90 -13.92 2.30
CA MET A 126 -5.15 -13.89 3.75
C MET A 126 -4.15 -12.99 4.49
N GLY A 127 -2.87 -13.03 4.10
CA GLY A 127 -1.85 -12.16 4.69
C GLY A 127 -2.08 -10.67 4.37
N ALA A 128 -2.63 -10.34 3.20
CA ALA A 128 -3.02 -8.98 2.85
C ALA A 128 -4.28 -8.55 3.62
N LEU A 129 -5.30 -9.41 3.70
CA LEU A 129 -6.54 -9.18 4.42
C LEU A 129 -6.28 -8.91 5.90
N ILE A 130 -5.51 -9.76 6.58
CA ILE A 130 -5.19 -9.58 8.02
C ILE A 130 -4.51 -8.24 8.27
N VAL A 131 -3.60 -7.80 7.38
CA VAL A 131 -2.94 -6.49 7.52
C VAL A 131 -3.95 -5.34 7.44
N LEU A 132 -4.93 -5.43 6.54
CA LEU A 132 -5.98 -4.42 6.39
C LEU A 132 -6.99 -4.47 7.55
N ASP A 133 -7.43 -5.66 7.97
CA ASP A 133 -8.36 -5.87 9.08
C ASP A 133 -7.81 -5.31 10.40
N VAL A 134 -6.53 -5.58 10.70
CA VAL A 134 -5.87 -5.03 11.90
C VAL A 134 -5.85 -3.51 11.86
N HIS A 135 -5.47 -2.92 10.72
CA HIS A 135 -5.49 -1.47 10.56
C HIS A 135 -6.92 -0.90 10.73
N GLY A 136 -7.92 -1.53 10.10
CA GLY A 136 -9.32 -1.14 10.21
C GLY A 136 -9.80 -1.13 11.66
N ILE A 137 -9.52 -2.18 12.44
CA ILE A 137 -9.86 -2.24 13.87
C ILE A 137 -9.18 -1.12 14.65
N THR A 138 -7.87 -0.91 14.45
CA THR A 138 -7.12 0.18 15.10
C THR A 138 -7.72 1.55 14.77
N VAL A 139 -8.18 1.76 13.54
CA VAL A 139 -8.89 3.01 13.17
C VAL A 139 -10.18 3.16 13.98
N LEU A 140 -11.02 2.11 14.07
CA LEU A 140 -12.27 2.18 14.83
C LEU A 140 -12.02 2.44 16.33
N GLU A 141 -11.01 1.79 16.92
CA GLU A 141 -10.59 2.03 18.31
C GLU A 141 -10.17 3.50 18.53
N ASN A 142 -9.40 4.07 17.59
CA ASN A 142 -9.01 5.48 17.63
C ASN A 142 -10.22 6.42 17.50
N LEU A 143 -11.25 6.07 16.72
CA LEU A 143 -12.49 6.87 16.64
C LEU A 143 -13.23 6.91 17.97
N VAL A 144 -13.28 5.79 18.69
CA VAL A 144 -13.86 5.70 20.04
C VAL A 144 -13.07 6.55 21.03
N GLU A 145 -11.74 6.44 21.02
CA GLU A 145 -10.86 7.25 21.89
C GLU A 145 -11.03 8.75 21.62
N ALA A 146 -11.09 9.14 20.35
CA ALA A 146 -11.33 10.52 19.92
C ALA A 146 -12.78 10.99 20.12
N LYS A 147 -13.70 10.09 20.53
CA LYS A 147 -15.14 10.36 20.73
C LYS A 147 -15.82 10.93 19.49
N VAL A 148 -15.49 10.39 18.32
CA VAL A 148 -16.12 10.77 17.04
C VAL A 148 -17.58 10.34 17.05
N ARG A 149 -18.48 11.24 16.64
CA ARG A 149 -19.93 11.01 16.66
C ARG A 149 -20.59 11.20 15.29
N SER A 150 -19.87 11.63 14.27
CA SER A 150 -20.42 11.90 12.95
C SER A 150 -19.45 11.54 11.82
N VAL A 151 -20.01 11.09 10.69
CA VAL A 151 -19.26 10.83 9.45
C VAL A 151 -18.60 12.07 8.84
N ASN A 152 -19.00 13.27 9.29
CA ASN A 152 -18.44 14.54 8.82
C ASN A 152 -17.21 14.99 9.62
N GLU A 153 -16.84 14.28 10.67
CA GLU A 153 -15.68 14.65 11.49
C GLU A 153 -14.35 14.27 10.83
N PHE A 154 -13.30 15.02 11.16
CA PHE A 154 -11.99 14.89 10.52
C PHE A 154 -11.36 13.50 10.75
N ASP A 155 -11.51 12.95 11.95
CA ASP A 155 -10.88 11.67 12.31
C ASP A 155 -11.41 10.47 11.51
N TRP A 156 -12.67 10.53 11.04
CA TRP A 156 -13.21 9.58 10.07
C TRP A 156 -12.87 9.98 8.63
N SER A 157 -13.13 11.23 8.26
CA SER A 157 -12.95 11.66 6.87
C SER A 157 -11.49 11.60 6.39
N LYS A 158 -10.49 11.66 7.27
CA LYS A 158 -9.07 11.49 6.93
C LYS A 158 -8.69 10.07 6.50
N GLN A 159 -9.53 9.08 6.80
CA GLN A 159 -9.32 7.70 6.38
C GLN A 159 -9.59 7.53 4.89
N LEU A 160 -8.91 6.57 4.25
CA LEU A 160 -9.22 6.17 2.88
C LEU A 160 -10.42 5.23 2.90
N ARG A 161 -11.53 5.67 2.30
CA ARG A 161 -12.85 5.04 2.36
C ARG A 161 -13.30 4.63 0.96
N TYR A 162 -14.10 3.57 0.87
CA TYR A 162 -14.52 2.98 -0.40
C TYR A 162 -16.03 2.87 -0.46
N TYR A 163 -16.62 3.34 -1.55
CA TYR A 163 -18.07 3.34 -1.74
C TYR A 163 -18.40 2.76 -3.10
N TRP A 164 -19.30 1.78 -3.15
CA TRP A 164 -19.93 1.38 -4.41
C TRP A 164 -21.13 2.29 -4.66
N ILE A 165 -21.08 3.09 -5.72
CA ILE A 165 -22.20 3.92 -6.16
C ILE A 165 -23.07 3.06 -7.05
N ALA A 166 -24.30 2.78 -6.64
CA ALA A 166 -25.23 1.98 -7.40
C ALA A 166 -25.61 2.65 -8.74
N GLU A 167 -26.10 1.87 -9.69
CA GLU A 167 -26.53 2.36 -11.02
C GLU A 167 -27.68 3.37 -10.93
N ASP A 168 -28.60 3.15 -9.98
CA ASP A 168 -29.75 4.00 -9.67
C ASP A 168 -29.46 5.07 -8.61
N GLY A 169 -28.23 5.14 -8.11
CA GLY A 169 -27.79 6.15 -7.14
C GLY A 169 -27.41 7.48 -7.79
N ASP A 170 -27.33 8.53 -6.97
CA ASP A 170 -26.81 9.82 -7.41
C ASP A 170 -25.33 9.67 -7.85
N PRO A 171 -24.97 10.09 -9.08
CA PRO A 171 -23.60 10.01 -9.55
C PRO A 171 -22.64 10.76 -8.61
N ALA A 172 -21.52 10.10 -8.27
CA ALA A 172 -20.55 10.68 -7.35
C ALA A 172 -19.46 11.44 -8.12
N PRO A 173 -19.15 12.69 -7.74
CA PRO A 173 -18.10 13.45 -8.40
C PRO A 173 -16.71 12.92 -8.02
N THR A 174 -15.79 12.93 -8.98
CA THR A 174 -14.37 12.64 -8.77
C THR A 174 -13.53 13.92 -8.80
N SER A 175 -12.32 13.87 -8.23
CA SER A 175 -11.36 14.99 -8.26
C SER A 175 -10.96 15.39 -9.67
N LEU A 176 -11.09 14.48 -10.64
CA LEU A 176 -10.83 14.73 -12.06
C LEU A 176 -12.05 15.28 -12.81
N GLY A 177 -13.19 15.48 -12.13
CA GLY A 177 -14.36 16.14 -12.70
C GLY A 177 -15.30 15.25 -13.51
N ASN A 178 -15.16 13.92 -13.40
CA ASN A 178 -16.09 12.96 -13.99
C ASN A 178 -17.02 12.42 -12.90
N ASP A 179 -18.31 12.38 -13.20
CA ASP A 179 -19.31 11.74 -12.34
C ASP A 179 -19.36 10.24 -12.62
N VAL A 180 -19.57 9.46 -11.55
CA VAL A 180 -19.45 8.01 -11.58
C VAL A 180 -20.70 7.35 -10.99
N SER A 181 -21.25 6.36 -11.69
CA SER A 181 -22.39 5.51 -11.30
C SER A 181 -22.09 4.04 -11.63
N ASP A 182 -22.70 3.11 -10.90
CA ASP A 182 -22.42 1.67 -10.98
C ASP A 182 -20.93 1.31 -10.86
N ASP A 183 -20.25 1.91 -9.88
CA ASP A 183 -18.79 1.85 -9.80
C ASP A 183 -18.27 2.13 -8.38
N CYS A 184 -16.99 1.87 -8.15
CA CYS A 184 -16.35 2.17 -6.86
C CYS A 184 -15.67 3.55 -6.87
N ILE A 185 -16.02 4.39 -5.90
CA ILE A 185 -15.30 5.62 -5.58
C ILE A 185 -14.53 5.49 -4.27
N CYS A 186 -13.24 5.81 -4.33
CA CYS A 186 -12.36 5.94 -3.19
C CYS A 186 -12.37 7.40 -2.73
N ARG A 187 -12.63 7.67 -1.44
CA ARG A 187 -12.59 9.02 -0.88
C ARG A 187 -11.61 9.11 0.28
N GLN A 188 -10.85 10.20 0.31
CA GLN A 188 -10.02 10.56 1.46
C GLN A 188 -10.03 12.07 1.62
N THR A 189 -10.47 12.54 2.79
CA THR A 189 -10.79 13.96 3.04
C THR A 189 -11.77 14.48 1.99
N ILE A 190 -11.38 15.50 1.21
CA ILE A 190 -12.16 16.06 0.09
C ILE A 190 -11.85 15.39 -1.26
N ALA A 191 -10.80 14.57 -1.32
CA ALA A 191 -10.39 13.91 -2.54
C ALA A 191 -11.30 12.72 -2.84
N GLY A 192 -11.78 12.62 -4.08
CA GLY A 192 -12.48 11.47 -4.62
C GLY A 192 -11.79 10.93 -5.87
N PHE A 193 -11.63 9.61 -5.97
CA PHE A 193 -11.01 8.93 -7.11
C PHE A 193 -11.85 7.73 -7.51
N LYS A 194 -12.06 7.56 -8.81
CA LYS A 194 -12.58 6.29 -9.33
C LYS A 194 -11.53 5.19 -9.08
N TYR A 195 -11.95 4.04 -8.58
CA TYR A 195 -11.07 2.87 -8.50
C TYR A 195 -10.69 2.45 -9.93
N SER A 196 -9.41 2.30 -10.25
CA SER A 196 -8.99 2.22 -11.67
C SER A 196 -9.09 0.82 -12.26
N TYR A 197 -9.27 -0.21 -11.44
CA TYR A 197 -9.37 -1.62 -11.83
C TYR A 197 -8.21 -2.14 -12.69
N GLU A 198 -7.04 -1.50 -12.67
CA GLU A 198 -5.86 -2.15 -13.23
C GLU A 198 -5.46 -3.33 -12.36
N TYR A 199 -5.11 -4.44 -13.02
CA TYR A 199 -4.79 -5.67 -12.32
C TYR A 199 -3.33 -5.66 -11.87
N LEU A 200 -3.13 -5.60 -10.56
CA LEU A 200 -1.82 -5.50 -9.94
C LEU A 200 -1.29 -6.85 -9.45
N GLY A 201 -2.06 -7.92 -9.67
CA GLY A 201 -1.80 -9.26 -9.16
C GLY A 201 -2.10 -9.41 -7.68
N ASN A 202 -2.13 -10.65 -7.20
CA ASN A 202 -2.27 -10.90 -5.78
C ASN A 202 -0.92 -10.66 -5.09
N THR A 203 -0.81 -9.50 -4.45
CA THR A 203 0.42 -9.03 -3.80
C THR A 203 0.18 -8.69 -2.32
N PRO A 204 1.20 -8.83 -1.45
CA PRO A 204 1.08 -8.42 -0.06
C PRO A 204 0.80 -6.92 0.07
N ARG A 205 0.06 -6.53 1.11
CA ARG A 205 -0.08 -5.12 1.54
C ARG A 205 1.07 -4.69 2.46
N LEU A 206 1.43 -3.41 2.36
CA LEU A 206 2.28 -2.74 3.33
C LEU A 206 1.54 -2.65 4.67
N VAL A 207 2.26 -2.82 5.78
CA VAL A 207 1.68 -2.57 7.10
C VAL A 207 1.42 -1.08 7.24
N VAL A 208 0.16 -0.73 7.49
CA VAL A 208 -0.26 0.66 7.63
C VAL A 208 0.04 1.13 9.06
N THR A 209 0.73 2.26 9.16
CA THR A 209 1.13 2.93 10.40
C THR A 209 0.63 4.38 10.37
N PRO A 210 0.59 5.10 11.50
CA PRO A 210 0.24 6.53 11.50
C PRO A 210 1.09 7.38 10.53
N LEU A 211 2.35 6.99 10.31
CA LEU A 211 3.23 7.65 9.35
C LEU A 211 2.78 7.44 7.91
N THR A 212 2.41 6.21 7.54
CA THR A 212 1.94 5.91 6.18
C THR A 212 0.54 6.46 5.92
N ASP A 213 -0.35 6.52 6.92
CA ASP A 213 -1.65 7.19 6.80
C ASP A 213 -1.51 8.68 6.50
N LYS A 214 -0.62 9.35 7.24
CA LYS A 214 -0.29 10.75 6.98
C LYS A 214 0.27 10.95 5.57
N CYS A 215 1.09 10.00 5.11
CA CYS A 215 1.59 10.00 3.74
C CYS A 215 0.43 9.87 2.74
N TYR A 216 -0.47 8.89 2.90
CA TYR A 216 -1.63 8.71 2.03
C TYR A 216 -2.47 9.99 1.93
N MET A 217 -2.84 10.56 3.07
CA MET A 217 -3.63 11.80 3.13
C MET A 217 -2.93 12.97 2.41
N THR A 218 -1.60 13.08 2.54
CA THR A 218 -0.84 14.13 1.85
C THR A 218 -0.79 13.88 0.34
N LEU A 219 -0.59 12.63 -0.09
CA LEU A 219 -0.50 12.26 -1.50
C LEU A 219 -1.85 12.39 -2.21
N THR A 220 -2.94 11.92 -1.60
CA THR A 220 -4.30 12.06 -2.16
C THR A 220 -4.74 13.53 -2.18
N GLY A 221 -4.42 14.30 -1.14
CA GLY A 221 -4.63 15.75 -1.14
C GLY A 221 -3.83 16.48 -2.22
N ALA A 222 -2.58 16.07 -2.48
CA ALA A 222 -1.77 16.61 -3.57
C ALA A 222 -2.39 16.33 -4.94
N MET A 223 -2.84 15.09 -5.16
CA MET A 223 -3.52 14.66 -6.38
C MET A 223 -4.80 15.45 -6.63
N HIS A 224 -5.62 15.65 -5.60
CA HIS A 224 -6.84 16.46 -5.69
C HIS A 224 -6.57 17.89 -6.18
N LEU A 225 -5.39 18.42 -5.84
CA LEU A 225 -4.92 19.75 -6.25
C LEU A 225 -4.03 19.71 -7.51
N TYR A 226 -3.97 18.58 -8.21
CA TYR A 226 -3.18 18.36 -9.43
C TYR A 226 -1.67 18.59 -9.24
N TYR A 227 -1.16 18.29 -8.05
CA TYR A 227 0.27 18.28 -7.72
C TYR A 227 0.80 16.84 -7.63
N GLY A 228 2.11 16.71 -7.78
CA GLY A 228 2.82 15.49 -7.42
C GLY A 228 3.01 15.37 -5.90
N GLY A 229 3.45 14.19 -5.44
CA GLY A 229 3.85 13.99 -4.05
C GLY A 229 5.35 13.80 -3.86
N ALA A 230 5.90 14.31 -2.76
CA ALA A 230 7.33 14.22 -2.44
C ALA A 230 7.59 13.63 -1.03
N PRO A 231 7.42 12.31 -0.82
CA PRO A 231 7.89 11.67 0.40
C PRO A 231 9.41 11.86 0.59
N ALA A 232 9.81 12.39 1.74
CA ALA A 232 11.20 12.76 2.03
C ALA A 232 11.63 12.30 3.42
N GLY A 233 12.81 11.71 3.54
CA GLY A 233 13.35 11.25 4.82
C GLY A 233 14.48 10.24 4.66
N PRO A 234 15.03 9.69 5.75
CA PRO A 234 16.16 8.76 5.70
C PRO A 234 15.90 7.51 4.85
N ALA A 235 16.96 6.80 4.48
CA ALA A 235 16.83 5.52 3.79
C ALA A 235 16.10 4.49 4.69
N GLY A 236 15.27 3.64 4.08
CA GLY A 236 14.56 2.58 4.83
C GLY A 236 13.29 3.02 5.57
N THR A 237 12.82 4.27 5.39
CA THR A 237 11.57 4.76 6.00
C THR A 237 10.30 4.51 5.19
N GLY A 238 10.36 3.62 4.18
CA GLY A 238 9.19 3.16 3.43
C GLY A 238 8.60 4.15 2.42
N LYS A 239 9.36 5.17 1.96
CA LYS A 239 8.89 6.21 1.01
C LYS A 239 8.28 5.64 -0.27
N THR A 240 9.04 4.76 -0.93
CA THR A 240 8.67 4.16 -2.22
C THR A 240 7.57 3.12 -2.02
N GLU A 241 7.70 2.30 -0.98
CA GLU A 241 6.73 1.27 -0.62
C GLU A 241 5.36 1.87 -0.28
N THR A 242 5.32 3.00 0.42
CA THR A 242 4.07 3.72 0.74
C THR A 242 3.42 4.25 -0.53
N THR A 243 4.19 4.86 -1.45
CA THR A 243 3.66 5.34 -2.73
C THR A 243 3.09 4.19 -3.58
N LYS A 244 3.80 3.05 -3.62
CA LYS A 244 3.32 1.84 -4.31
C LYS A 244 2.05 1.28 -3.68
N ASP A 245 1.96 1.24 -2.35
CA ASP A 245 0.80 0.69 -1.66
C ASP A 245 -0.43 1.61 -1.80
N LEU A 246 -0.25 2.94 -1.91
CA LEU A 246 -1.33 3.85 -2.30
C LEU A 246 -1.85 3.56 -3.71
N GLY A 247 -0.95 3.32 -4.67
CA GLY A 247 -1.35 2.88 -6.01
C GLY A 247 -2.15 1.58 -5.98
N LYS A 248 -1.76 0.61 -5.14
CA LYS A 248 -2.57 -0.60 -4.92
C LYS A 248 -3.95 -0.31 -4.34
N ALA A 249 -4.05 0.63 -3.41
CA ALA A 249 -5.30 1.05 -2.82
C ALA A 249 -6.28 1.64 -3.86
N LEU A 250 -5.76 2.27 -4.91
CA LEU A 250 -6.57 2.90 -5.97
C LEU A 250 -6.60 2.10 -7.29
N ALA A 251 -6.00 0.91 -7.30
CA ALA A 251 -5.79 0.05 -8.47
C ALA A 251 -5.09 0.73 -9.64
N VAL A 252 -4.04 1.50 -9.35
CA VAL A 252 -3.17 2.13 -10.34
C VAL A 252 -1.75 1.57 -10.20
N PRO A 253 -1.12 1.08 -11.28
CA PRO A 253 0.26 0.64 -11.23
C PRO A 253 1.19 1.83 -10.99
N VAL A 254 2.12 1.65 -10.05
CA VAL A 254 3.17 2.63 -9.78
C VAL A 254 4.48 2.11 -10.36
N ILE A 255 4.92 2.74 -11.44
CA ILE A 255 6.21 2.48 -12.07
C ILE A 255 7.28 3.13 -11.22
N VAL A 256 8.11 2.31 -10.57
CA VAL A 256 9.24 2.82 -9.79
C VAL A 256 10.47 2.93 -10.68
N PHE A 257 11.02 4.12 -10.76
CA PHE A 257 12.24 4.40 -11.51
C PHE A 257 13.34 4.89 -10.57
N ASN A 258 14.43 4.13 -10.44
CA ASN A 258 15.55 4.52 -9.59
C ASN A 258 16.44 5.51 -10.32
N CYS A 259 16.58 6.71 -9.76
CA CYS A 259 17.29 7.79 -10.43
C CYS A 259 18.81 7.71 -10.24
N SER A 260 19.53 8.10 -11.29
CA SER A 260 20.98 8.20 -11.32
C SER A 260 21.42 9.53 -11.94
N ASP A 261 22.70 9.86 -11.76
CA ASP A 261 23.39 11.00 -12.38
C ASP A 261 23.43 10.92 -13.91
N GLY A 262 23.36 9.71 -14.49
CA GLY A 262 23.32 9.51 -15.95
C GLY A 262 22.00 9.87 -16.65
N LEU A 263 21.00 10.42 -15.95
CA LEU A 263 19.70 10.78 -16.55
C LEU A 263 19.75 12.16 -17.20
N ASP A 264 19.38 12.23 -18.48
CA ASP A 264 19.22 13.48 -19.21
C ASP A 264 17.73 13.89 -19.33
N TYR A 265 17.50 15.16 -19.68
CA TYR A 265 16.15 15.69 -19.84
C TYR A 265 15.38 15.08 -21.03
N LYS A 266 16.07 14.47 -22.00
CA LYS A 266 15.45 13.86 -23.18
C LYS A 266 14.86 12.50 -22.84
N ILE A 267 15.56 11.69 -22.05
CA ILE A 267 15.09 10.43 -21.48
C ILE A 267 13.89 10.72 -20.59
N MET A 268 14.00 11.72 -19.71
CA MET A 268 12.88 12.13 -18.85
C MET A 268 11.68 12.62 -19.67
N GLY A 269 11.90 13.41 -20.72
CA GLY A 269 10.84 13.84 -21.63
C GLY A 269 10.12 12.67 -22.31
N ARG A 270 10.87 11.67 -22.82
CA ARG A 270 10.26 10.44 -23.39
C ARG A 270 9.50 9.62 -22.35
N PHE A 271 10.00 9.60 -21.11
CA PHE A 271 9.31 8.91 -20.02
C PHE A 271 7.99 9.61 -19.70
N PHE A 272 8.01 10.93 -19.53
CA PHE A 272 6.82 11.74 -19.22
C PHE A 272 5.79 11.74 -20.36
N SER A 273 6.23 11.70 -21.63
CA SER A 273 5.31 11.55 -22.76
C SER A 273 4.60 10.20 -22.72
N GLY A 274 5.28 9.12 -22.36
CA GLY A 274 4.67 7.81 -22.13
C GLY A 274 3.70 7.83 -20.94
N LEU A 275 4.12 8.41 -19.82
CA LEU A 275 3.32 8.52 -18.60
C LEU A 275 2.00 9.27 -18.83
N ALA A 276 2.05 10.41 -19.52
CA ALA A 276 0.87 11.22 -19.82
C ALA A 276 -0.13 10.48 -20.73
N GLN A 277 0.36 9.73 -21.71
CA GLN A 277 -0.48 8.98 -22.64
C GLN A 277 -1.08 7.71 -22.01
N ALA A 278 -0.34 7.08 -21.10
CA ALA A 278 -0.78 5.86 -20.41
C ALA A 278 -1.67 6.14 -19.19
N GLY A 279 -1.69 7.36 -18.65
CA GLY A 279 -2.46 7.65 -17.45
C GLY A 279 -1.92 6.98 -16.18
N ALA A 280 -0.69 6.44 -16.23
CA ALA A 280 -0.07 5.67 -15.16
C ALA A 280 0.60 6.57 -14.11
N TRP A 281 1.01 5.97 -13.00
CA TRP A 281 1.77 6.67 -11.97
C TRP A 281 3.24 6.30 -12.01
N ALA A 282 4.10 7.29 -11.76
CA ALA A 282 5.53 7.09 -11.63
C ALA A 282 6.02 7.52 -10.24
N CYS A 283 6.85 6.70 -9.62
CA CYS A 283 7.60 7.05 -8.42
C CYS A 283 9.09 7.09 -8.77
N PHE A 284 9.62 8.29 -8.93
CA PHE A 284 11.05 8.50 -9.15
C PHE A 284 11.78 8.38 -7.81
N ASP A 285 12.31 7.20 -7.58
CA ASP A 285 13.08 6.92 -6.38
C ASP A 285 14.40 7.66 -6.44
N GLU A 286 14.77 8.29 -5.33
CA GLU A 286 16.07 8.94 -5.20
C GLU A 286 16.29 10.09 -6.21
N PHE A 287 15.22 10.84 -6.51
CA PHE A 287 15.17 11.86 -7.57
C PHE A 287 16.24 12.93 -7.47
N ASN A 288 16.71 13.22 -6.26
CA ASN A 288 17.79 14.15 -5.99
C ASN A 288 19.20 13.62 -6.36
N ARG A 289 19.32 12.49 -7.07
CA ARG A 289 20.53 12.05 -7.77
C ARG A 289 20.70 12.64 -9.16
N ILE A 290 19.64 13.22 -9.72
CA ILE A 290 19.70 13.87 -11.02
C ILE A 290 20.41 15.22 -10.85
N ASP A 291 21.22 15.60 -11.84
CA ASP A 291 21.90 16.88 -11.87
C ASP A 291 20.90 18.06 -11.78
N ALA A 292 21.26 19.11 -11.04
CA ALA A 292 20.41 20.27 -10.82
C ALA A 292 20.03 21.00 -12.13
N GLU A 293 20.92 21.01 -13.12
CA GLU A 293 20.64 21.60 -14.45
C GLU A 293 19.54 20.82 -15.17
N VAL A 294 19.61 19.48 -15.12
CA VAL A 294 18.59 18.60 -15.71
C VAL A 294 17.26 18.73 -14.97
N LEU A 295 17.28 18.78 -13.63
CA LEU A 295 16.09 18.95 -12.81
C LEU A 295 15.31 20.23 -13.14
N SER A 296 16.01 21.29 -13.55
CA SER A 296 15.38 22.56 -13.93
C SER A 296 14.54 22.44 -15.21
N VAL A 297 15.01 21.66 -16.20
CA VAL A 297 14.24 21.35 -17.42
C VAL A 297 13.09 20.39 -17.12
N VAL A 298 13.36 19.37 -16.30
CA VAL A 298 12.34 18.40 -15.87
C VAL A 298 11.18 19.07 -15.13
N ALA A 299 11.42 20.13 -14.35
CA ALA A 299 10.37 20.92 -13.74
C ALA A 299 9.38 21.50 -14.77
N GLN A 300 9.88 22.00 -15.91
CA GLN A 300 9.02 22.52 -16.98
C GLN A 300 8.19 21.42 -17.64
N GLN A 301 8.78 20.23 -17.82
CA GLN A 301 8.09 19.06 -18.37
C GLN A 301 6.92 18.63 -17.46
N ILE A 302 7.16 18.53 -16.15
CA ILE A 302 6.12 18.17 -15.17
C ILE A 302 5.04 19.25 -15.11
N LEU A 303 5.43 20.53 -15.08
CA LEU A 303 4.48 21.64 -15.07
C LEU A 303 3.59 21.66 -16.30
N CYS A 304 4.13 21.35 -17.49
CA CYS A 304 3.36 21.25 -18.73
C CYS A 304 2.23 20.22 -18.61
N ILE A 305 2.54 19.03 -18.07
CA ILE A 305 1.56 17.97 -17.82
C ILE A 305 0.53 18.41 -16.78
N GLN A 306 0.96 18.94 -15.64
CA GLN A 306 0.05 19.39 -14.58
C GLN A 306 -0.91 20.48 -15.07
N ASN A 307 -0.44 21.42 -15.90
CA ASN A 307 -1.30 22.46 -16.48
C ASN A 307 -2.31 21.86 -17.47
N ALA A 308 -1.90 20.90 -18.30
CA ALA A 308 -2.83 20.23 -19.21
C ALA A 308 -3.95 19.50 -18.45
N ILE A 309 -3.64 18.87 -17.30
CA ILE A 309 -4.65 18.23 -16.44
C ILE A 309 -5.56 19.28 -15.79
N LYS A 310 -4.99 20.34 -15.20
CA LYS A 310 -5.76 21.43 -14.57
C LYS A 310 -6.73 22.10 -15.54
N GLU A 311 -6.30 22.28 -16.79
CA GLU A 311 -7.10 22.85 -17.88
C GLU A 311 -8.03 21.83 -18.55
N ARG A 312 -8.01 20.56 -18.10
CA ARG A 312 -8.84 19.47 -18.62
C ARG A 312 -8.69 19.29 -20.14
N LYS A 313 -7.46 19.40 -20.62
CA LYS A 313 -7.13 19.16 -22.03
C LYS A 313 -7.17 17.67 -22.34
N THR A 314 -7.68 17.29 -23.50
CA THR A 314 -7.59 15.91 -24.01
C THR A 314 -6.34 15.67 -24.85
N ARG A 315 -5.73 16.77 -25.35
CA ARG A 315 -4.45 16.79 -26.06
C ARG A 315 -3.67 18.05 -25.66
N PHE A 316 -2.35 17.95 -25.62
CA PHE A 316 -1.48 19.07 -25.26
C PHE A 316 -0.17 19.04 -26.05
N GLU A 317 0.47 20.20 -26.20
CA GLU A 317 1.80 20.30 -26.78
C GLU A 317 2.84 19.97 -25.71
N PHE A 318 3.70 18.99 -25.98
CA PHE A 318 4.78 18.56 -25.10
C PHE A 318 6.03 18.30 -25.92
N GLU A 319 7.13 18.98 -25.59
CA GLU A 319 8.42 18.86 -26.31
C GLU A 319 8.27 19.01 -27.84
N GLY A 320 7.42 19.95 -28.28
CA GLY A 320 7.16 20.25 -29.70
C GLY A 320 6.24 19.25 -30.42
N THR A 321 5.63 18.29 -29.70
CA THR A 321 4.70 17.30 -30.26
C THR A 321 3.33 17.39 -29.58
N THR A 322 2.24 17.31 -30.33
CA THR A 322 0.90 17.24 -29.75
C THR A 322 0.54 15.80 -29.35
N LEU A 323 0.42 15.54 -28.05
CA LEU A 323 0.15 14.22 -27.48
C LEU A 323 -1.27 14.15 -26.87
N PRO A 324 -1.93 12.98 -26.87
CA PRO A 324 -3.08 12.76 -25.99
C PRO A 324 -2.63 12.71 -24.53
N ILE A 325 -3.54 13.01 -23.61
CA ILE A 325 -3.29 12.94 -22.16
C ILE A 325 -4.47 12.28 -21.45
N LEU A 326 -4.15 11.33 -20.57
CA LEU A 326 -5.08 10.73 -19.62
C LEU A 326 -4.88 11.39 -18.25
N TRP A 327 -5.92 12.00 -17.70
CA TRP A 327 -5.84 12.83 -16.48
C TRP A 327 -5.49 12.05 -15.21
N THR A 328 -5.50 10.72 -15.27
CA THR A 328 -5.09 9.85 -14.18
C THR A 328 -3.58 9.84 -13.95
N CYS A 329 -2.77 10.31 -14.91
CA CYS A 329 -1.32 10.29 -14.76
C CYS A 329 -0.84 11.17 -13.60
N ASN A 330 0.14 10.68 -12.83
CA ASN A 330 0.76 11.47 -11.76
C ASN A 330 2.22 11.07 -11.51
N CYS A 331 2.98 12.02 -10.96
CA CYS A 331 4.38 11.87 -10.61
C CYS A 331 4.58 12.00 -9.11
N PHE A 332 5.35 11.07 -8.56
CA PHE A 332 5.84 11.08 -7.20
C PHE A 332 7.37 11.06 -7.22
N ILE A 333 7.99 11.73 -6.27
CA ILE A 333 9.45 11.75 -6.11
C ILE A 333 9.81 11.33 -4.69
N THR A 334 10.89 10.59 -4.50
CA THR A 334 11.42 10.34 -3.16
C THR A 334 12.75 11.04 -2.98
N MET A 335 12.99 11.52 -1.76
CA MET A 335 14.24 12.18 -1.41
C MET A 335 14.85 11.58 -0.15
N ASN A 336 16.19 11.52 -0.16
CA ASN A 336 17.02 11.29 1.02
C ASN A 336 17.81 12.59 1.30
N PRO A 337 17.28 13.51 2.12
CA PRO A 337 17.98 14.76 2.44
C PRO A 337 19.30 14.50 3.19
N GLY A 338 20.33 15.33 2.95
CA GLY A 338 21.59 15.31 3.71
C GLY A 338 22.56 14.17 3.36
N TYR A 339 22.25 13.34 2.36
CA TYR A 339 23.18 12.31 1.87
C TYR A 339 24.20 12.91 0.89
N ALA A 340 25.45 12.46 0.96
CA ALA A 340 26.51 12.90 0.04
C ALA A 340 26.17 12.54 -1.42
N GLY A 341 26.48 13.45 -2.35
CA GLY A 341 26.19 13.27 -3.77
C GLY A 341 24.72 13.48 -4.16
N ARG A 342 23.96 14.22 -3.35
CA ARG A 342 22.56 14.58 -3.63
C ARG A 342 22.43 16.07 -3.88
N ALA A 343 21.73 16.44 -4.95
CA ALA A 343 21.37 17.81 -5.25
C ALA A 343 20.25 18.31 -4.33
N GLU A 344 20.24 19.60 -4.01
CA GLU A 344 19.00 20.22 -3.54
C GLU A 344 18.04 20.39 -4.72
N LEU A 345 16.75 20.17 -4.49
CA LEU A 345 15.76 20.41 -5.54
C LEU A 345 15.65 21.92 -5.83
N PRO A 346 15.61 22.33 -7.11
CA PRO A 346 15.27 23.69 -7.49
C PRO A 346 13.89 24.12 -6.95
N ASP A 347 13.70 25.41 -6.62
CA ASP A 347 12.46 25.89 -6.00
C ASP A 347 11.24 25.82 -6.94
N ASN A 348 11.46 26.02 -8.24
CA ASN A 348 10.43 25.82 -9.27
C ASN A 348 9.94 24.36 -9.31
N LEU A 349 10.82 23.40 -9.05
CA LEU A 349 10.47 21.99 -8.95
C LEU A 349 9.74 21.69 -7.64
N LYS A 350 10.25 22.18 -6.50
CA LYS A 350 9.59 22.02 -5.19
C LYS A 350 8.13 22.49 -5.22
N ALA A 351 7.83 23.57 -5.95
CA ALA A 351 6.48 24.11 -6.09
C ALA A 351 5.47 23.16 -6.79
N LEU A 352 5.95 22.15 -7.53
CA LEU A 352 5.11 21.17 -8.25
C LEU A 352 4.69 19.99 -7.38
N PHE A 353 5.26 19.86 -6.19
CA PHE A 353 5.07 18.71 -5.30
C PHE A 353 4.61 19.12 -3.90
N ARG A 354 3.86 18.24 -3.25
CA ARG A 354 3.58 18.34 -1.81
C ARG A 354 4.48 17.38 -1.03
N THR A 355 5.31 17.95 -0.18
CA THR A 355 6.28 17.19 0.63
C THR A 355 5.62 16.56 1.84
N VAL A 356 6.01 15.32 2.15
CA VAL A 356 5.67 14.64 3.41
C VAL A 356 6.93 14.05 4.02
N ALA A 357 7.13 14.33 5.32
CA ALA A 357 8.27 13.79 6.05
C ALA A 357 8.01 12.33 6.45
N MET A 358 8.91 11.43 6.01
CA MET A 358 8.90 10.00 6.28
C MET A 358 10.04 9.67 7.25
N MET A 359 9.73 9.73 8.55
CA MET A 359 10.68 9.47 9.63
C MET A 359 10.81 7.97 9.92
N VAL A 360 11.67 7.61 10.88
CA VAL A 360 11.85 6.21 11.31
C VAL A 360 10.49 5.64 11.75
N PRO A 361 9.99 4.57 11.11
CA PRO A 361 8.71 3.97 11.48
C PRO A 361 8.82 3.20 12.80
N ASP A 362 7.67 2.83 13.36
CA ASP A 362 7.61 1.93 14.51
C ASP A 362 7.86 0.48 14.06
N TYR A 363 9.06 -0.03 14.37
CA TYR A 363 9.48 -1.37 13.94
C TYR A 363 8.71 -2.47 14.69
N ALA A 364 8.31 -2.21 15.94
CA ALA A 364 7.62 -3.18 16.77
C ALA A 364 6.19 -3.37 16.27
N MET A 365 5.47 -2.28 15.97
CA MET A 365 4.14 -2.34 15.37
C MET A 365 4.17 -3.10 14.04
N ILE A 366 5.15 -2.81 13.17
CA ILE A 366 5.26 -3.50 11.87
C ILE A 366 5.56 -4.99 12.07
N ALA A 367 6.45 -5.34 12.99
CA ALA A 367 6.78 -6.72 13.31
C ALA A 367 5.59 -7.48 13.90
N GLU A 368 4.85 -6.89 14.84
CA GLU A 368 3.67 -7.49 15.49
C GLU A 368 2.63 -7.87 14.44
N ILE A 369 2.23 -6.92 13.61
CA ILE A 369 1.22 -7.13 12.57
C ILE A 369 1.69 -8.18 11.57
N LYS A 370 2.97 -8.19 11.22
CA LYS A 370 3.49 -9.16 10.24
C LYS A 370 3.58 -10.58 10.80
N LEU A 371 4.02 -10.73 12.05
CA LEU A 371 4.00 -12.02 12.74
C LEU A 371 2.58 -12.54 12.89
N TYR A 372 1.64 -11.66 13.25
CA TYR A 372 0.24 -12.00 13.37
C TYR A 372 -0.35 -12.49 12.03
N ALA A 373 -0.03 -11.82 10.91
CA ALA A 373 -0.38 -12.27 9.57
C ALA A 373 0.30 -13.59 9.13
N PHE A 374 1.39 -13.99 9.80
CA PHE A 374 1.99 -15.32 9.64
C PHE A 374 1.42 -16.38 10.59
N GLY A 375 0.46 -16.00 11.44
CA GLY A 375 -0.26 -16.91 12.34
C GLY A 375 0.40 -17.09 13.70
N TYR A 376 1.33 -16.21 14.09
CA TYR A 376 1.89 -16.20 15.46
C TYR A 376 0.82 -15.77 16.48
N GLU A 377 0.84 -16.39 17.66
CA GLU A 377 -0.03 -16.04 18.80
C GLU A 377 0.60 -14.97 19.69
N ASP A 378 1.89 -15.12 20.00
CA ASP A 378 2.64 -14.21 20.86
C ASP A 378 3.31 -13.08 20.06
N SER A 379 2.64 -12.61 19.00
CA SER A 379 3.21 -11.68 18.02
C SER A 379 3.74 -10.39 18.65
N ARG A 380 3.04 -9.85 19.66
CA ARG A 380 3.43 -8.62 20.36
C ARG A 380 4.72 -8.78 21.16
N SER A 381 4.83 -9.81 21.99
CA SER A 381 6.04 -10.05 22.80
C SER A 381 7.23 -10.31 21.89
N LEU A 382 7.04 -11.13 20.86
CA LEU A 382 8.09 -11.49 19.90
C LEU A 382 8.54 -10.28 19.08
N ALA A 383 7.63 -9.40 18.65
CA ALA A 383 7.97 -8.16 17.97
C ALA A 383 8.86 -7.25 18.82
N GLN A 384 8.52 -7.07 20.11
CA GLN A 384 9.33 -6.31 21.05
C GLN A 384 10.73 -6.92 21.19
N LYS A 385 10.82 -8.25 21.39
CA LYS A 385 12.11 -8.95 21.50
C LYS A 385 12.99 -8.77 20.27
N ILE A 386 12.43 -8.83 19.06
CA ILE A 386 13.19 -8.58 17.82
C ILE A 386 13.75 -7.16 17.83
N VAL A 387 12.91 -6.16 18.06
CA VAL A 387 13.34 -4.75 18.05
C VAL A 387 14.41 -4.52 19.12
N THR A 388 14.20 -5.00 20.35
CA THR A 388 15.18 -4.90 21.43
C THR A 388 16.49 -5.60 21.07
N THR A 389 16.45 -6.76 20.41
CA THR A 389 17.67 -7.44 19.93
C THR A 389 18.46 -6.53 19.01
N TYR A 390 17.81 -5.95 18.00
CA TYR A 390 18.46 -5.04 17.04
C TYR A 390 18.98 -3.75 17.69
N THR A 391 18.23 -3.20 18.65
CA THR A 391 18.68 -2.04 19.45
C THR A 391 19.95 -2.38 20.24
N LEU A 392 19.95 -3.46 21.02
CA LEU A 392 21.11 -3.87 21.80
C LEU A 392 22.30 -4.23 20.91
N CYS A 393 22.08 -4.88 19.77
CA CYS A 393 23.16 -5.14 18.81
C CYS A 393 23.77 -3.85 18.26
N SER A 394 22.95 -2.83 17.99
CA SER A 394 23.45 -1.54 17.51
C SER A 394 24.23 -0.73 18.56
N GLU A 395 23.94 -0.96 19.84
CA GLU A 395 24.56 -0.25 20.97
C GLU A 395 25.79 -0.97 21.54
N GLN A 396 25.82 -2.30 21.50
CA GLN A 396 26.84 -3.10 22.19
C GLN A 396 27.85 -3.77 21.25
N LEU A 397 27.49 -4.08 20.00
CA LEU A 397 28.44 -4.68 19.06
C LEU A 397 29.33 -3.61 18.45
N SER A 398 30.47 -4.03 17.90
CA SER A 398 31.36 -3.10 17.22
C SER A 398 30.70 -2.41 16.01
N SER A 399 31.10 -1.16 15.76
CA SER A 399 30.61 -0.42 14.60
C SER A 399 31.27 -0.93 13.32
N GLN A 400 30.51 -1.67 12.51
CA GLN A 400 30.96 -2.19 11.22
C GLN A 400 30.11 -1.65 10.07
N LYS A 401 30.74 -1.35 8.93
CA LYS A 401 30.05 -0.82 7.74
C LYS A 401 29.00 -1.77 7.15
N HIS A 402 29.14 -3.08 7.39
CA HIS A 402 28.26 -4.11 6.85
C HIS A 402 27.17 -4.55 7.85
N TYR A 403 27.16 -4.02 9.07
CA TYR A 403 26.08 -4.27 10.01
C TYR A 403 24.86 -3.41 9.63
N ASP A 404 23.71 -4.07 9.45
CA ASP A 404 22.43 -3.43 9.14
C ASP A 404 21.42 -3.81 10.21
N TYR A 405 20.94 -2.80 10.93
CA TYR A 405 19.92 -2.92 11.97
C TYR A 405 18.62 -2.19 11.59
N GLY A 406 18.48 -1.78 10.33
CA GLY A 406 17.30 -1.10 9.81
C GLY A 406 16.14 -2.04 9.50
N MET A 407 15.05 -1.46 9.00
CA MET A 407 13.83 -2.22 8.64
C MET A 407 14.05 -3.36 7.66
N ARG A 408 15.05 -3.27 6.77
CA ARG A 408 15.35 -4.36 5.82
C ARG A 408 15.85 -5.61 6.54
N ALA A 409 16.71 -5.46 7.55
CA ALA A 409 17.19 -6.56 8.37
C ALA A 409 16.05 -7.18 9.21
N VAL A 410 15.25 -6.34 9.87
CA VAL A 410 14.07 -6.77 10.62
C VAL A 410 13.10 -7.53 9.70
N PHE A 411 12.81 -7.01 8.51
CA PHE A 411 11.91 -7.66 7.57
C PHE A 411 12.43 -9.04 7.09
N ALA A 412 13.75 -9.19 6.89
CA ALA A 412 14.34 -10.48 6.55
C ALA A 412 14.13 -11.52 7.65
N VAL A 413 14.27 -11.13 8.93
CA VAL A 413 13.95 -11.99 10.08
C VAL A 413 12.46 -12.34 10.06
N LEU A 414 11.56 -11.40 9.86
CA LEU A 414 10.11 -11.68 9.85
C LEU A 414 9.72 -12.68 8.74
N VAL A 415 10.28 -12.53 7.53
CA VAL A 415 10.03 -13.45 6.42
C VAL A 415 10.52 -14.87 6.75
N ARG A 416 11.70 -14.98 7.38
CA ARG A 416 12.25 -16.27 7.80
C ARG A 416 11.40 -16.91 8.91
N ALA A 417 10.98 -16.13 9.90
CA ALA A 417 10.09 -16.56 10.97
C ALA A 417 8.77 -17.12 10.40
N GLY A 418 8.13 -16.39 9.48
CA GLY A 418 6.93 -16.87 8.80
C GLY A 418 7.15 -18.20 8.04
N SER A 419 8.35 -18.42 7.48
CA SER A 419 8.71 -19.70 6.87
C SER A 419 8.87 -20.83 7.86
N LEU A 420 9.53 -20.56 8.99
CA LEU A 420 9.73 -21.53 10.06
C LEU A 420 8.40 -21.95 10.70
N LYS A 421 7.50 -20.99 10.98
CA LYS A 421 6.16 -21.28 11.50
C LYS A 421 5.35 -22.19 10.59
N ARG A 422 5.52 -22.11 9.27
CA ARG A 422 4.87 -23.03 8.32
C ARG A 422 5.46 -24.42 8.33
N GLN A 423 6.79 -24.53 8.46
CA GLN A 423 7.50 -25.81 8.48
C GLN A 423 7.28 -26.54 9.81
N GLN A 424 7.12 -25.79 10.90
CA GLN A 424 7.02 -26.29 12.27
C GLN A 424 5.86 -25.62 13.02
N PRO A 425 4.58 -25.88 12.68
CA PRO A 425 3.44 -25.13 13.22
C PRO A 425 3.26 -25.23 14.74
N GLN A 426 3.64 -26.37 15.30
CA GLN A 426 3.47 -26.72 16.72
C GLN A 426 4.69 -26.37 17.58
N GLN A 427 5.77 -25.87 16.98
CA GLN A 427 6.97 -25.48 17.71
C GLN A 427 6.72 -24.20 18.50
N ASN A 428 7.37 -24.08 19.66
CA ASN A 428 7.32 -22.86 20.46
C ASN A 428 7.78 -21.64 19.63
N GLU A 429 6.95 -20.60 19.61
CA GLU A 429 7.16 -19.43 18.77
C GLU A 429 8.41 -18.64 19.12
N SER A 430 8.79 -18.59 20.40
CA SER A 430 10.06 -17.98 20.83
C SER A 430 11.27 -18.73 20.27
N ILE A 431 11.21 -20.07 20.18
CA ILE A 431 12.29 -20.87 19.59
C ILE A 431 12.39 -20.61 18.08
N LEU A 432 11.25 -20.59 17.38
CA LEU A 432 11.21 -20.26 15.94
C LEU A 432 11.76 -18.86 15.67
N MET A 433 11.43 -17.91 16.55
CA MET A 433 11.93 -16.54 16.43
C MET A 433 13.42 -16.46 16.66
N LEU A 434 13.95 -17.08 17.72
CA LEU A 434 15.39 -17.13 17.99
C LEU A 434 16.15 -17.76 16.80
N GLN A 435 15.65 -18.88 16.29
CA GLN A 435 16.22 -19.53 15.11
C GLN A 435 16.22 -18.57 13.91
N SER A 436 15.13 -17.84 13.69
CA SER A 436 15.02 -16.87 12.61
C SER A 436 16.02 -15.71 12.74
N VAL A 437 16.23 -15.19 13.95
CA VAL A 437 17.20 -14.13 14.21
C VAL A 437 18.61 -14.64 13.95
N ASN A 438 18.94 -15.84 14.42
CA ASN A 438 20.24 -16.48 14.22
C ASN A 438 20.53 -16.76 12.74
N ASP A 439 19.58 -17.34 12.02
CA ASP A 439 19.70 -17.67 10.58
C ASP A 439 20.04 -16.43 9.73
N VAL A 440 19.56 -15.24 10.13
CA VAL A 440 19.74 -14.00 9.37
C VAL A 440 20.98 -13.22 9.78
N ASN A 441 21.38 -13.28 11.06
CA ASN A 441 22.39 -12.37 11.61
C ASN A 441 23.73 -13.02 11.92
N LEU A 442 23.76 -14.28 12.36
CA LEU A 442 24.99 -14.88 12.91
C LEU A 442 26.15 -14.89 11.91
N ALA A 443 25.85 -15.17 10.63
CA ALA A 443 26.86 -15.19 9.56
C ALA A 443 27.43 -13.81 9.19
N LYS A 444 26.86 -12.72 9.71
CA LYS A 444 27.30 -11.34 9.44
C LYS A 444 28.25 -10.80 10.50
N PHE A 445 28.19 -11.34 11.72
CA PHE A 445 28.95 -10.81 12.85
C PHE A 445 30.39 -11.29 12.84
N LEU A 446 31.29 -10.43 13.32
CA LEU A 446 32.69 -10.77 13.53
C LEU A 446 32.84 -11.69 14.75
N ASP A 447 33.86 -12.56 14.74
CA ASP A 447 34.06 -13.59 15.77
C ASP A 447 34.07 -13.04 17.21
N PHE A 448 34.59 -11.83 17.43
CA PHE A 448 34.65 -11.22 18.75
C PHE A 448 33.31 -10.59 19.20
N ASP A 449 32.39 -10.29 18.28
CA ASP A 449 31.05 -9.77 18.56
C ASP A 449 30.05 -10.91 18.83
N VAL A 450 30.33 -12.14 18.36
CA VAL A 450 29.47 -13.32 18.56
C VAL A 450 29.18 -13.61 20.04
N PRO A 451 30.15 -13.59 20.98
CA PRO A 451 29.85 -13.81 22.40
C PRO A 451 28.90 -12.76 23.00
N LEU A 452 28.99 -11.50 22.56
CA LEU A 452 28.10 -10.43 22.99
C LEU A 452 26.68 -10.65 22.44
N TYR A 453 26.58 -10.98 21.15
CA TYR A 453 25.31 -11.34 20.51
C TYR A 453 24.64 -12.55 21.17
N ASP A 454 25.40 -13.59 21.51
CA ASP A 454 24.91 -14.76 22.26
C ASP A 454 24.39 -14.36 23.65
N GLY A 455 25.05 -13.39 24.30
CA GLY A 455 24.58 -12.82 25.57
C GLY A 455 23.22 -12.12 25.42
N ILE A 456 23.09 -11.25 24.41
CA ILE A 456 21.85 -10.53 24.10
C ILE A 456 20.70 -11.49 23.81
N THR A 457 20.94 -12.49 22.95
CA THR A 457 19.90 -13.42 22.54
C THR A 457 19.47 -14.36 23.66
N LYS A 458 20.40 -14.82 24.53
CA LYS A 458 20.07 -15.62 25.72
C LYS A 458 19.21 -14.87 26.73
N ASP A 459 19.44 -13.56 26.89
CA ASP A 459 18.66 -12.73 27.83
C ASP A 459 17.23 -12.49 27.31
N LEU A 460 17.09 -12.19 26.01
CA LEU A 460 15.79 -11.90 25.40
C LEU A 460 14.95 -13.14 25.07
N PHE A 461 15.60 -14.28 24.82
CA PHE A 461 14.97 -15.56 24.51
C PHE A 461 15.41 -16.63 25.52
N PRO A 462 14.97 -16.54 26.79
CA PRO A 462 15.35 -17.50 27.82
C PRO A 462 14.71 -18.87 27.55
N GLY A 463 15.53 -19.91 27.49
CA GLY A 463 15.15 -21.30 27.17
C GLY A 463 16.17 -21.94 26.24
#